data_AF-A0A1E7YQR6-F1
#
_entry.id   AF-A0A1E7YQR6-F1
#
_cell.length_a   1.000
_cell.length_b   1.000
_cell.length_c   1.000
_cell.angle_alpha   90.00
_cell.angle_beta   90.00
_cell.angle_gamma   90.00
#
_symmetry.space_group_name_H-M   'P 1'
#
loop_
_entity.id
_entity.type
_entity.pdbx_description
1 polymer ?
#
loop_
_entity_poly.entity_id
_entity_poly.type
_entity_poly.pdbx_seq_one_letter_code
_entity_poly.pdbx_strand_id
1 'polypeptide(L)'
;MAKASLEIRKESFGFSLRISIWIFQHSPNVRDMTKIFFTSDLHFGHKNIIRHCHRPFATVEEMDEAMFFTWNRKVAPEDTVYVLGDFAFESAKRAQQALDRLKGKKILIVGNHDKFSGVSGWESVHDMLTLQVGENRLFLCHYPMRDWPGKWHGVIHLYGHVHGNLIPEPGSMDVGVDVWGGAPVSLEEILEFINPFAPKPSTQSFLRFRAWEP
;
A
#
# COMPACT_ATOMS: atom_id res chain seq x y z
N MET A 1 16.46 27.77 -16.50
CA MET A 1 15.31 28.29 -17.27
C MET A 1 15.84 28.89 -18.56
N ALA A 2 15.46 28.36 -19.72
CA ALA A 2 15.80 28.97 -21.00
C ALA A 2 14.49 29.40 -21.68
N LYS A 3 14.44 30.67 -22.11
CA LYS A 3 13.26 31.26 -22.76
C LYS A 3 13.51 31.21 -24.26
N ALA A 4 12.73 30.42 -24.99
CA ALA A 4 12.67 30.48 -26.45
C ALA A 4 11.33 31.08 -26.86
N SER A 5 11.36 32.12 -27.68
CA SER A 5 10.19 32.79 -28.24
C SER A 5 10.16 32.60 -29.74
N LEU A 6 9.09 31.99 -30.26
CA LEU A 6 8.77 32.03 -31.70
C LEU A 6 7.68 33.08 -31.93
N GLU A 7 7.94 34.03 -32.84
CA GLU A 7 6.98 35.07 -33.24
C GLU A 7 6.40 34.68 -34.61
N ILE A 8 5.09 34.39 -34.67
CA ILE A 8 4.37 34.16 -35.93
C ILE A 8 3.58 35.43 -36.25
N ARG A 9 3.91 36.10 -37.36
CA ARG A 9 3.17 37.27 -37.86
C ARG A 9 2.18 36.85 -38.94
N LYS A 10 0.92 37.24 -38.77
CA LYS A 10 -0.03 37.48 -39.86
C LYS A 10 -0.77 38.79 -39.60
N GLU A 11 -0.89 39.59 -40.64
CA GLU A 11 -1.39 40.95 -40.62
C GLU A 11 -2.92 41.05 -40.48
N SER A 12 -3.34 42.22 -39.99
CA SER A 12 -4.68 42.82 -39.96
C SER A 12 -5.68 42.39 -38.85
N PHE A 13 -6.05 43.41 -38.06
CA PHE A 13 -7.07 43.49 -37.01
C PHE A 13 -6.87 42.70 -35.69
N GLY A 14 -6.22 43.36 -34.73
CA GLY A 14 -6.75 43.62 -33.38
C GLY A 14 -7.13 42.45 -32.46
N PHE A 15 -6.13 41.77 -31.89
CA PHE A 15 -5.97 41.49 -30.44
C PHE A 15 -4.70 40.64 -30.27
N SER A 16 -3.72 41.10 -29.49
CA SER A 16 -2.52 40.29 -29.18
C SER A 16 -2.79 39.48 -27.91
N LEU A 17 -3.11 38.20 -28.07
CA LEU A 17 -3.22 37.26 -26.95
C LEU A 17 -1.84 36.61 -26.73
N ARG A 18 -1.15 36.97 -25.65
CA ARG A 18 0.08 36.29 -25.24
C ARG A 18 -0.27 34.98 -24.55
N ILE A 19 -0.18 33.86 -25.26
CA ILE A 19 -0.25 32.53 -24.68
C ILE A 19 1.17 32.14 -24.25
N SER A 20 1.41 32.10 -22.94
CA SER A 20 2.66 31.58 -22.38
C SER A 20 2.57 30.05 -22.35
N ILE A 21 3.14 29.39 -23.34
CA ILE A 21 3.29 27.92 -23.33
C ILE A 21 4.52 27.61 -22.47
N TRP A 22 4.29 27.04 -21.29
CA TRP A 22 5.35 26.49 -20.45
C TRP A 22 5.73 25.11 -20.97
N ILE A 23 6.83 25.01 -21.71
CA ILE A 23 7.43 23.72 -22.03
C ILE A 23 8.23 23.29 -20.81
N PHE A 24 7.66 22.41 -19.98
CA PHE A 24 8.40 21.71 -18.94
C PHE A 24 9.40 20.77 -19.62
N GLN A 25 10.67 21.18 -19.69
CA GLN A 25 11.75 20.24 -19.88
C GLN A 25 11.70 19.26 -18.70
N HIS A 26 11.26 18.03 -18.98
CA HIS A 26 11.34 16.95 -18.01
C HIS A 26 12.82 16.70 -17.74
N SER A 27 13.33 17.19 -16.62
CA SER A 27 14.59 16.70 -16.06
C SER A 27 14.40 15.22 -15.73
N PRO A 28 15.19 14.30 -16.31
CA PRO A 28 15.20 12.93 -15.86
C PRO A 28 16.07 12.86 -14.61
N ASN A 29 15.49 13.18 -13.45
CA ASN A 29 16.00 12.77 -12.14
C ASN A 29 14.92 13.05 -11.08
N VAL A 30 13.98 12.12 -10.96
CA VAL A 30 13.09 12.02 -9.80
C VAL A 30 13.17 10.57 -9.30
N ARG A 31 14.25 10.25 -8.60
CA ARG A 31 14.38 9.03 -7.78
C ARG A 31 15.02 9.38 -6.44
N ASP A 32 14.59 10.47 -5.82
CA ASP A 32 15.20 10.94 -4.56
C ASP A 32 14.22 10.98 -3.39
N MET A 33 13.29 10.03 -3.34
CA MET A 33 12.56 9.72 -2.12
C MET A 33 12.31 8.22 -2.04
N THR A 34 12.96 7.58 -1.06
CA THR A 34 12.55 6.27 -0.55
C THR A 34 11.06 6.33 -0.22
N LYS A 35 10.27 5.43 -0.81
CA LYS A 35 8.83 5.37 -0.57
C LYS A 35 8.51 4.44 0.58
N ILE A 36 7.36 4.70 1.21
CA ILE A 36 6.79 3.85 2.24
C ILE A 36 5.51 3.21 1.70
N PHE A 37 5.43 1.89 1.84
CA PHE A 37 4.25 1.11 1.50
C PHE A 37 3.74 0.31 2.70
N PHE A 38 2.48 -0.09 2.61
CA PHE A 38 1.77 -0.90 3.59
C PHE A 38 1.07 -2.05 2.88
N THR A 39 0.95 -3.18 3.56
CA THR A 39 0.22 -4.36 3.06
C THR A 39 -0.13 -5.25 4.24
N SER A 40 -1.08 -6.17 4.07
CA SER A 40 -1.34 -7.24 5.04
C SER A 40 -1.86 -8.49 4.33
N ASP A 41 -1.98 -9.59 5.07
CA ASP A 41 -2.73 -10.79 4.70
C ASP A 41 -2.21 -11.46 3.42
N LEU A 42 -0.89 -11.44 3.21
CA LEU A 42 -0.28 -11.99 2.01
C LEU A 42 -0.56 -13.50 1.89
N HIS A 43 -0.46 -14.23 3.00
CA HIS A 43 -0.73 -15.66 3.09
C HIS A 43 0.01 -16.51 2.02
N PHE A 44 1.28 -16.20 1.76
CA PHE A 44 2.09 -16.99 0.80
C PHE A 44 2.07 -18.48 1.16
N GLY A 45 1.78 -19.33 0.19
CA GLY A 45 1.64 -20.78 0.39
C GLY A 45 0.32 -21.25 1.02
N HIS A 46 -0.65 -20.36 1.30
CA HIS A 46 -1.92 -20.77 1.91
C HIS A 46 -2.98 -21.17 0.88
N LYS A 47 -3.00 -22.44 0.42
CA LYS A 47 -3.96 -22.90 -0.61
C LYS A 47 -5.44 -22.57 -0.30
N ASN A 48 -5.87 -22.68 0.95
CA ASN A 48 -7.27 -22.45 1.31
C ASN A 48 -7.69 -20.97 1.26
N ILE A 49 -6.75 -20.02 1.32
CA ILE A 49 -7.07 -18.58 1.31
C ILE A 49 -7.76 -18.16 0.01
N ILE A 50 -7.43 -18.81 -1.10
CA ILE A 50 -8.03 -18.57 -2.41
C ILE A 50 -9.55 -18.68 -2.31
N ARG A 51 -10.05 -19.79 -1.76
CA ARG A 51 -11.48 -20.01 -1.57
C ARG A 51 -12.07 -19.09 -0.51
N HIS A 52 -11.36 -18.91 0.61
CA HIS A 52 -11.90 -18.14 1.74
C HIS A 52 -12.06 -16.65 1.44
N CYS A 53 -11.13 -16.07 0.67
CA CYS A 53 -11.11 -14.65 0.34
C CYS A 53 -11.52 -14.35 -1.10
N HIS A 54 -11.95 -15.38 -1.86
CA HIS A 54 -12.33 -15.30 -3.27
C HIS A 54 -11.23 -14.71 -4.16
N ARG A 55 -9.97 -15.10 -3.91
CA ARG A 55 -8.85 -14.70 -4.77
C ARG A 55 -8.96 -15.42 -6.12
N PRO A 56 -8.74 -14.75 -7.26
CA PRO A 56 -9.08 -15.30 -8.57
C PRO A 56 -7.96 -16.17 -9.15
N PHE A 57 -7.46 -17.13 -8.38
CA PHE A 57 -6.36 -18.02 -8.79
C PHE A 57 -6.80 -19.48 -8.70
N ALA A 58 -6.34 -20.31 -9.65
CA ALA A 58 -6.64 -21.73 -9.64
C ALA A 58 -5.74 -22.49 -8.65
N THR A 59 -4.50 -22.05 -8.48
CA THR A 59 -3.52 -22.67 -7.57
C THR A 59 -2.80 -21.66 -6.68
N VAL A 60 -2.20 -22.17 -5.62
CA VAL A 60 -1.41 -21.35 -4.68
C VAL A 60 -0.12 -20.85 -5.33
N GLU A 61 0.46 -21.64 -6.23
CA GLU A 61 1.64 -21.27 -7.01
C GLU A 61 1.32 -20.09 -7.94
N GLU A 62 0.20 -20.14 -8.65
CA GLU A 62 -0.26 -19.05 -9.52
C GLU A 62 -0.49 -17.75 -8.72
N MET A 63 -1.20 -17.86 -7.59
CA MET A 63 -1.43 -16.73 -6.68
C MET A 63 -0.11 -16.13 -6.19
N ASP A 64 0.79 -16.96 -5.69
CA ASP A 64 2.06 -16.51 -5.12
C ASP A 64 2.92 -15.81 -6.19
N GLU A 65 2.99 -16.35 -7.42
CA GLU A 65 3.70 -15.74 -8.55
C GLU A 65 3.11 -14.38 -8.96
N ALA A 66 1.78 -14.28 -9.08
CA ALA A 66 1.10 -13.03 -9.40
C ALA A 66 1.37 -11.96 -8.34
N MET A 67 1.40 -12.34 -7.06
CA MET A 67 1.72 -11.45 -5.95
C MET A 67 3.19 -11.02 -5.97
N PHE A 68 4.14 -11.92 -6.24
CA PHE A 68 5.55 -11.55 -6.42
C PHE A 68 5.74 -10.56 -7.56
N PHE A 69 5.09 -10.80 -8.70
CA PHE A 69 5.13 -9.91 -9.85
C PHE A 69 4.60 -8.52 -9.51
N THR A 70 3.40 -8.46 -8.92
CA THR A 70 2.71 -7.22 -8.57
C THR A 70 3.50 -6.40 -7.56
N TRP A 71 4.01 -7.04 -6.51
CA TRP A 71 4.89 -6.40 -5.53
C TRP A 71 6.14 -5.82 -6.18
N ASN A 72 6.87 -6.66 -6.93
CA ASN A 72 8.18 -6.28 -7.48
C ASN A 72 8.12 -5.30 -8.65
N ARG A 73 6.93 -5.10 -9.24
CA ARG A 73 6.65 -4.02 -10.20
C ARG A 73 6.51 -2.66 -9.52
N LYS A 74 6.01 -2.65 -8.27
CA LYS A 74 5.67 -1.43 -7.52
C LYS A 74 6.75 -0.96 -6.56
N VAL A 75 7.43 -1.91 -5.90
CA VAL A 75 8.40 -1.63 -4.83
C VAL A 75 9.82 -1.68 -5.38
N ALA A 76 10.60 -0.62 -5.15
CA ALA A 76 12.04 -0.58 -5.43
C ALA A 76 12.86 -1.18 -4.28
N PRO A 77 14.09 -1.66 -4.52
CA PRO A 77 14.95 -2.22 -3.46
C PRO A 77 15.18 -1.33 -2.24
N GLU A 78 15.20 -0.01 -2.45
CA GLU A 78 15.43 1.01 -1.42
C GLU A 78 14.19 1.37 -0.60
N ASP A 79 12.98 1.05 -1.10
CA ASP A 79 11.70 1.36 -0.46
C ASP A 79 11.47 0.56 0.83
N THR A 80 10.66 1.08 1.75
CA THR A 80 10.27 0.37 2.97
C THR A 80 8.82 -0.10 2.85
N VAL A 81 8.56 -1.36 3.22
CA VAL A 81 7.22 -1.94 3.27
C VAL A 81 6.92 -2.45 4.67
N TYR A 82 5.85 -1.92 5.26
CA TYR A 82 5.27 -2.40 6.51
C TYR A 82 4.24 -3.50 6.18
N VAL A 83 4.54 -4.73 6.61
CA VAL A 83 3.68 -5.91 6.45
C VAL A 83 2.89 -6.09 7.75
N LEU A 84 1.60 -5.81 7.73
CA LEU A 84 0.71 -5.83 8.88
C LEU A 84 0.12 -7.22 9.11
N GLY A 85 0.97 -8.23 9.13
CA GLY A 85 0.63 -9.56 9.60
C GLY A 85 0.22 -10.53 8.50
N ASP A 86 0.14 -11.80 8.89
CA ASP A 86 -0.29 -12.95 8.08
C ASP A 86 0.51 -13.06 6.77
N PHE A 87 1.83 -13.02 6.89
CA PHE A 87 2.77 -12.97 5.78
C PHE A 87 2.80 -14.26 4.95
N ALA A 88 3.02 -15.39 5.61
CA ALA A 88 3.19 -16.69 4.97
C ALA A 88 2.62 -17.81 5.81
N PHE A 89 2.24 -18.90 5.16
CA PHE A 89 1.65 -20.08 5.79
C PHE A 89 2.56 -21.30 5.64
N GLU A 90 2.16 -22.41 6.26
CA GLU A 90 2.81 -23.74 6.21
C GLU A 90 4.13 -23.89 6.97
N SER A 91 5.17 -23.08 6.68
CA SER A 91 6.51 -23.30 7.26
C SER A 91 7.42 -22.07 7.25
N ALA A 92 8.44 -22.09 8.12
CA ALA A 92 9.53 -21.12 8.09
C ALA A 92 10.29 -21.11 6.77
N LYS A 93 10.42 -22.28 6.11
CA LYS A 93 11.04 -22.37 4.78
C LYS A 93 10.23 -21.60 3.74
N ARG A 94 8.90 -21.75 3.73
CA ARG A 94 8.02 -21.02 2.82
C ARG A 94 8.10 -19.51 3.08
N ALA A 95 8.06 -19.10 4.35
CA ALA A 95 8.22 -17.71 4.74
C ALA A 95 9.56 -17.12 4.26
N GLN A 96 10.69 -17.80 4.51
CA GLN A 96 12.00 -17.35 4.04
C GLN A 96 12.04 -17.21 2.51
N GLN A 97 11.56 -18.23 1.79
CA GLN A 97 11.50 -18.21 0.32
C GLN A 97 10.66 -17.06 -0.22
N ALA A 98 9.53 -16.73 0.43
CA ALA A 98 8.72 -15.59 0.04
C ALA A 98 9.47 -14.27 0.32
N LEU A 99 10.06 -14.14 1.50
CA LEU A 99 10.75 -12.92 1.92
C LEU A 99 11.94 -12.58 1.01
N ASP A 100 12.72 -13.59 0.62
CA ASP A 100 13.89 -13.45 -0.27
C ASP A 100 13.54 -12.95 -1.67
N ARG A 101 12.31 -13.22 -2.13
CA ARG A 101 11.84 -12.87 -3.48
C ARG A 101 11.25 -11.46 -3.58
N LEU A 102 10.92 -10.83 -2.46
CA LEU A 102 10.29 -9.51 -2.43
C LEU A 102 11.34 -8.39 -2.37
N LYS A 103 11.18 -7.38 -3.22
CA LYS A 103 11.98 -6.14 -3.16
C LYS A 103 11.61 -5.28 -1.93
N GLY A 104 12.50 -4.36 -1.61
CA GLY A 104 12.33 -3.40 -0.52
C GLY A 104 12.85 -3.91 0.82
N LYS A 105 12.94 -3.00 1.78
CA LYS A 105 13.18 -3.26 3.19
C LYS A 105 11.85 -3.58 3.88
N LYS A 106 11.77 -4.68 4.60
CA LYS A 106 10.50 -5.22 5.10
C LYS A 106 10.45 -5.16 6.62
N ILE A 107 9.38 -4.60 7.18
CA ILE A 107 9.12 -4.56 8.62
C ILE A 107 7.82 -5.31 8.88
N LEU A 108 7.83 -6.25 9.84
CA LEU A 108 6.66 -7.04 10.18
C LEU A 108 5.94 -6.46 11.40
N ILE A 109 4.62 -6.33 11.32
CA ILE A 109 3.71 -6.16 12.44
C ILE A 109 2.92 -7.47 12.55
N VAL A 110 3.15 -8.23 13.61
CA VAL A 110 2.77 -9.66 13.71
C VAL A 110 1.25 -9.86 13.66
N GLY A 111 0.80 -10.77 12.80
CA GLY A 111 -0.57 -11.31 12.75
C GLY A 111 -0.70 -12.68 13.42
N ASN A 112 -1.94 -13.21 13.51
CA ASN A 112 -2.18 -14.49 14.18
C ASN A 112 -1.57 -15.71 13.46
N HIS A 113 -1.28 -15.61 12.17
CA HIS A 113 -0.69 -16.69 11.39
C HIS A 113 0.84 -16.60 11.27
N ASP A 114 1.49 -15.55 11.80
CA ASP A 114 2.95 -15.35 11.71
C ASP A 114 3.75 -16.14 12.76
N LYS A 115 3.49 -17.44 12.85
CA LYS A 115 4.24 -18.37 13.71
C LYS A 115 5.73 -18.47 13.34
N PHE A 116 6.09 -18.00 12.16
CA PHE A 116 7.45 -18.05 11.60
C PHE A 116 8.06 -16.66 11.41
N SER A 117 7.68 -15.69 12.22
CA SER A 117 8.21 -14.31 12.20
C SER A 117 9.73 -14.22 12.45
N GLY A 118 10.35 -15.26 13.01
CA GLY A 118 11.79 -15.32 13.28
C GLY A 118 12.69 -15.65 12.09
N VAL A 119 12.17 -15.74 10.86
CA VAL A 119 13.00 -15.89 9.65
C VAL A 119 13.89 -14.66 9.42
N SER A 120 15.05 -14.85 8.80
CA SER A 120 16.01 -13.77 8.56
C SER A 120 15.59 -12.89 7.38
N GLY A 121 15.82 -11.57 7.47
CA GLY A 121 15.56 -10.61 6.37
C GLY A 121 14.50 -9.55 6.67
N TRP A 122 13.81 -9.64 7.82
CA TRP A 122 13.06 -8.52 8.37
C TRP A 122 14.03 -7.47 8.93
N GLU A 123 13.76 -6.18 8.68
CA GLU A 123 14.47 -5.07 9.33
C GLU A 123 14.14 -5.01 10.82
N SER A 124 12.87 -5.25 11.15
CA SER A 124 12.38 -5.37 12.52
C SER A 124 11.01 -6.06 12.54
N VAL A 125 10.63 -6.56 13.71
CA VAL A 125 9.37 -7.26 13.98
C VAL A 125 8.74 -6.63 15.21
N HIS A 126 7.45 -6.30 15.14
CA HIS A 126 6.70 -5.61 16.20
C HIS A 126 5.33 -6.27 16.40
N ASP A 127 4.75 -6.19 17.60
CA ASP A 127 3.34 -6.56 17.79
C ASP A 127 2.42 -5.43 17.30
N MET A 128 2.81 -4.18 17.53
CA MET A 128 2.15 -2.95 17.10
C MET A 128 3.21 -1.86 16.93
N LEU A 129 2.98 -0.86 16.07
CA LEU A 129 3.94 0.21 15.84
C LEU A 129 3.24 1.56 15.64
N THR A 130 3.74 2.61 16.29
CA THR A 130 3.38 4.00 15.96
C THR A 130 4.48 4.60 15.10
N LEU A 131 4.10 5.22 13.99
CA LEU A 131 5.02 5.76 12.98
C LEU A 131 4.65 7.20 12.61
N GLN A 132 5.65 8.06 12.41
CA GLN A 132 5.47 9.38 11.80
C GLN A 132 5.93 9.33 10.34
N VAL A 133 5.07 9.70 9.41
CA VAL A 133 5.38 9.82 7.97
C VAL A 133 4.93 11.18 7.46
N GLY A 134 5.88 12.08 7.19
CA GLY A 134 5.58 13.48 6.92
C GLY A 134 4.81 14.08 8.10
N GLU A 135 3.64 14.66 7.83
CA GLU A 135 2.75 15.23 8.86
C GLU A 135 1.81 14.19 9.50
N ASN A 136 1.75 12.98 8.96
CA ASN A 136 0.80 11.96 9.40
C ASN A 136 1.39 11.06 10.50
N ARG A 137 0.62 10.87 11.58
CA ARG A 137 0.88 9.82 12.57
C ARG A 137 0.05 8.60 12.26
N LEU A 138 0.68 7.44 12.23
CA LEU A 138 0.08 6.16 11.93
C LEU A 138 0.19 5.23 13.14
N PHE A 139 -0.85 4.44 13.37
CA PHE A 139 -0.87 3.31 14.30
C PHE A 139 -1.11 2.03 13.52
N LEU A 140 -0.11 1.15 13.52
CA LEU A 140 -0.09 -0.11 12.77
C LEU A 140 -0.35 -1.26 13.74
N CYS A 141 -1.39 -2.04 13.46
CA CYS A 141 -1.71 -3.28 14.18
C CYS A 141 -2.39 -4.21 13.18
N HIS A 142 -2.09 -5.51 13.22
CA HIS A 142 -2.76 -6.47 12.32
C HIS A 142 -4.29 -6.45 12.49
N TYR A 143 -4.76 -6.36 13.73
CA TYR A 143 -6.20 -6.38 14.04
C TYR A 143 -6.83 -4.98 13.93
N PRO A 144 -8.05 -4.87 13.37
CA PRO A 144 -8.81 -3.63 13.42
C PRO A 144 -9.21 -3.30 14.85
N MET A 145 -8.75 -2.15 15.32
CA MET A 145 -9.02 -1.67 16.67
C MET A 145 -10.27 -0.78 16.69
N ARG A 146 -11.17 -1.02 17.66
CA ARG A 146 -12.34 -0.13 17.89
C ARG A 146 -11.90 1.26 18.33
N ASP A 147 -10.83 1.32 19.11
CA ASP A 147 -10.17 2.54 19.56
C ASP A 147 -8.66 2.31 19.56
N TRP A 148 -7.87 3.35 19.29
CA TRP A 148 -6.42 3.23 19.14
C TRP A 148 -5.68 4.45 19.69
N PRO A 149 -4.38 4.30 20.02
CA PRO A 149 -3.57 5.42 20.51
C PRO A 149 -3.63 6.63 19.58
N GLY A 150 -4.15 7.74 20.10
CA GLY A 150 -4.24 9.01 19.37
C GLY A 150 -5.36 9.12 18.35
N LYS A 151 -6.35 8.20 18.34
CA LYS A 151 -7.56 8.28 17.50
C LYS A 151 -8.19 9.68 17.48
N TRP A 152 -8.43 10.23 18.66
CA TRP A 152 -9.04 11.55 18.85
C TRP A 152 -8.10 12.73 18.56
N HIS A 153 -6.85 12.43 18.18
CA HIS A 153 -5.81 13.41 17.81
C HIS A 153 -5.33 13.20 16.37
N GLY A 154 -6.17 12.60 15.52
CA GLY A 154 -5.93 12.45 14.08
C GLY A 154 -4.93 11.36 13.70
N VAL A 155 -4.56 10.45 14.62
CA VAL A 155 -3.73 9.30 14.26
C VAL A 155 -4.52 8.35 13.38
N ILE A 156 -3.95 7.98 12.25
CA ILE A 156 -4.55 7.04 11.30
C ILE A 156 -4.24 5.61 11.73
N HIS A 157 -5.24 4.73 11.74
CA HIS A 157 -5.04 3.32 12.04
C HIS A 157 -5.02 2.47 10.78
N LEU A 158 -3.92 1.78 10.51
CA LEU A 158 -3.82 0.80 9.43
C LEU A 158 -3.85 -0.62 10.00
N TYR A 159 -4.60 -1.51 9.35
CA TYR A 159 -4.81 -2.89 9.78
C TYR A 159 -5.01 -3.86 8.61
N GLY A 160 -5.09 -5.16 8.88
CA GLY A 160 -5.49 -6.20 7.92
C GLY A 160 -6.52 -7.15 8.54
N HIS A 161 -6.29 -8.45 8.52
CA HIS A 161 -7.03 -9.51 9.24
C HIS A 161 -8.45 -9.78 8.75
N VAL A 162 -9.22 -8.74 8.42
CA VAL A 162 -10.65 -8.85 8.10
C VAL A 162 -10.91 -8.97 6.60
N HIS A 163 -9.87 -8.89 5.77
CA HIS A 163 -9.95 -9.07 4.31
C HIS A 163 -11.06 -8.21 3.67
N GLY A 164 -11.22 -6.96 4.13
CA GLY A 164 -12.24 -6.00 3.70
C GLY A 164 -13.67 -6.31 4.15
N ASN A 165 -13.90 -7.28 5.05
CA ASN A 165 -15.23 -7.66 5.52
C ASN A 165 -15.75 -6.82 6.70
N LEU A 166 -15.02 -5.75 7.07
CA LEU A 166 -15.40 -4.84 8.14
C LEU A 166 -15.56 -3.42 7.61
N ILE A 167 -16.63 -2.74 8.00
CA ILE A 167 -16.79 -1.30 7.77
C ILE A 167 -15.71 -0.56 8.57
N PRO A 168 -14.81 0.19 7.92
CA PRO A 168 -13.77 0.92 8.63
C PRO A 168 -14.36 1.98 9.58
N GLU A 169 -13.70 2.18 10.71
CA GLU A 169 -13.91 3.38 11.53
C GLU A 169 -13.28 4.60 10.83
N PRO A 170 -13.80 5.82 11.05
CA PRO A 170 -13.15 7.04 10.56
C PRO A 170 -11.66 7.08 10.93
N GLY A 171 -10.82 7.42 9.95
CA GLY A 171 -9.36 7.41 10.14
C GLY A 171 -8.71 6.04 10.19
N SER A 172 -9.40 4.97 9.80
CA SER A 172 -8.84 3.64 9.74
C SER A 172 -8.97 3.01 8.35
N MET A 173 -8.06 2.10 8.01
CA MET A 173 -8.03 1.45 6.71
C MET A 173 -7.50 0.02 6.79
N ASP A 174 -8.20 -0.89 6.11
CA ASP A 174 -7.70 -2.22 5.79
C ASP A 174 -6.70 -2.12 4.63
N VAL A 175 -5.44 -2.48 4.87
CA VAL A 175 -4.35 -2.51 3.90
C VAL A 175 -4.06 -3.92 3.38
N GLY A 176 -4.94 -4.88 3.65
CA GLY A 176 -4.84 -6.26 3.17
C GLY A 176 -4.87 -6.38 1.65
N VAL A 177 -4.17 -7.37 1.11
CA VAL A 177 -4.09 -7.60 -0.34
C VAL A 177 -5.44 -7.83 -1.00
N ASP A 178 -6.41 -8.36 -0.25
CA ASP A 178 -7.76 -8.59 -0.76
C ASP A 178 -8.51 -7.27 -1.01
N VAL A 179 -8.13 -6.18 -0.34
CA VAL A 179 -8.69 -4.83 -0.55
C VAL A 179 -7.96 -4.09 -1.69
N TRP A 180 -6.64 -4.30 -1.81
CA TRP A 180 -5.75 -3.54 -2.69
C TRP A 180 -5.23 -4.30 -3.90
N GLY A 181 -5.86 -5.42 -4.25
CA GLY A 181 -5.60 -6.16 -5.49
C GLY A 181 -4.22 -6.81 -5.54
N GLY A 182 -3.73 -7.33 -4.41
CA GLY A 182 -2.43 -8.03 -4.37
C GLY A 182 -1.20 -7.13 -4.27
N ALA A 183 -1.36 -5.81 -4.26
CA ALA A 183 -0.25 -4.85 -4.28
C ALA A 183 -0.10 -4.13 -2.92
N PRO A 184 1.14 -3.85 -2.48
CA PRO A 184 1.37 -2.85 -1.44
C PRO A 184 0.79 -1.49 -1.82
N VAL A 185 0.29 -0.75 -0.83
CA VAL A 185 -0.33 0.57 -1.01
C VAL A 185 0.52 1.65 -0.32
N SER A 186 0.73 2.79 -0.97
CA SER A 186 1.48 3.91 -0.41
C SER A 186 0.59 4.75 0.52
N LEU A 187 1.21 5.57 1.37
CA LEU A 187 0.44 6.47 2.24
C LEU A 187 -0.41 7.45 1.43
N GLU A 188 0.12 7.97 0.32
CA GLU A 188 -0.60 8.91 -0.54
C GLU A 188 -1.87 8.27 -1.10
N GLU A 189 -1.77 7.02 -1.59
CA GLU A 189 -2.92 6.26 -2.08
C GLU A 189 -3.94 5.98 -0.97
N ILE A 190 -3.50 5.70 0.26
CA ILE A 190 -4.41 5.50 1.40
C ILE A 190 -5.18 6.80 1.71
N LEU A 191 -4.49 7.93 1.77
CA LEU A 191 -5.04 9.24 2.14
C LEU A 191 -6.09 9.76 1.15
N GLU A 192 -6.13 9.25 -0.09
CA GLU A 192 -7.21 9.53 -1.05
C GLU A 192 -8.58 9.01 -0.56
N PHE A 193 -8.60 8.00 0.31
CA PHE A 193 -9.84 7.33 0.75
C PHE A 193 -10.16 7.51 2.23
N ILE A 194 -9.23 8.04 3.04
CA ILE A 194 -9.44 8.21 4.48
C ILE A 194 -9.31 9.65 4.94
N ASN A 195 -10.15 10.00 5.90
CA ASN A 195 -10.01 11.20 6.70
C ASN A 195 -10.34 10.86 8.17
N PRO A 196 -9.45 11.16 9.13
CA PRO A 196 -9.65 10.86 10.55
C PRO A 196 -10.95 11.35 11.17
N PHE A 197 -11.50 12.44 10.63
CA PHE A 197 -12.69 13.09 11.17
C PHE A 197 -13.91 13.00 10.24
N ALA A 198 -13.86 12.11 9.23
CA ALA A 198 -15.02 11.84 8.39
C ALA A 198 -16.17 11.20 9.20
N PRO A 199 -17.44 11.43 8.83
CA PRO A 199 -18.53 10.64 9.36
C PRO A 199 -18.33 9.16 9.01
N LYS A 200 -18.75 8.27 9.92
CA LYS A 200 -18.65 6.82 9.69
C LYS A 200 -19.45 6.42 8.44
N PRO A 201 -18.88 5.61 7.52
CA PRO A 201 -19.62 5.12 6.37
C PRO A 201 -20.87 4.35 6.82
N SER A 202 -22.03 4.68 6.23
CA SER A 202 -23.32 4.06 6.59
C SER A 202 -23.57 2.72 5.90
N THR A 203 -22.88 2.45 4.78
CA THR A 203 -23.08 1.24 3.97
C THR A 203 -21.82 0.87 3.19
N GLN A 204 -21.15 -0.20 3.62
CA GLN A 204 -20.30 -1.03 2.75
C GLN A 204 -20.13 -2.40 3.42
N SER A 205 -20.72 -3.46 2.86
CA SER A 205 -20.54 -4.81 3.41
C SER A 205 -19.18 -5.41 3.06
N PHE A 206 -18.51 -4.90 2.01
CA PHE A 206 -17.22 -5.37 1.54
C PHE A 206 -16.39 -4.19 0.99
N LEU A 207 -15.20 -3.97 1.54
CA LEU A 207 -14.24 -2.97 1.08
C LEU A 207 -13.32 -3.59 0.02
N ARG A 208 -13.31 -3.03 -1.19
CA ARG A 208 -12.45 -3.44 -2.31
C ARG A 208 -12.11 -2.19 -3.13
N PHE A 209 -10.85 -1.74 -3.12
CA PHE A 209 -10.41 -0.58 -3.90
C PHE A 209 -9.78 -0.96 -5.23
N ARG A 210 -9.17 -2.15 -5.30
CA ARG A 210 -8.55 -2.66 -6.52
C ARG A 210 -8.93 -4.12 -6.72
N ALA A 211 -9.14 -4.46 -7.99
CA ALA A 211 -9.24 -5.86 -8.39
C ALA A 211 -7.85 -6.50 -8.41
N TRP A 212 -7.81 -7.80 -8.21
CA TRP A 212 -6.62 -8.60 -8.51
C TRP A 212 -6.36 -8.57 -10.02
N GLU A 213 -5.11 -8.31 -10.42
CA GLU A 213 -4.64 -8.48 -11.80
C GLU A 213 -3.90 -9.83 -11.88
N PRO A 214 -4.54 -10.90 -12.40
CA PRO A 214 -3.87 -12.19 -12.59
C PRO A 214 -2.80 -12.14 -13.69
#